data_AF-A0A932ZG77-F1
#
_entry.id   AF-A0A932ZG77-F1
#
_cell.length_a   1.000
_cell.length_b   1.000
_cell.length_c   1.000
_cell.angle_alpha   90.00
_cell.angle_beta   90.00
_cell.angle_gamma   90.00
#
_symmetry.space_group_name_H-M   'P 1'
#
loop_
_entity.id
_entity.type
_entity.pdbx_description
1 polymer ?
#
loop_
_entity_poly.entity_id
_entity_poly.type
_entity_poly.pdbx_seq_one_letter_code
_entity_poly.pdbx_strand_id
1 'polypeptide(L)'
;LSAYIDRVRRGETVVITDRGKPVARLAPLEPGSKVHEEAGLAELAWLGIVRLPLKPPLKRLPRPVKLKREIDVVRLIAEDRKGR
;
A
#
# COMPACT_ATOMS: atom_id res chain seq x y z
N LEU A 1 3.12 -6.28 -30.31
CA LEU A 1 2.66 -5.78 -28.99
C LEU A 1 3.24 -4.40 -28.65
N SER A 2 4.56 -4.17 -28.84
CA SER A 2 5.23 -2.91 -28.50
C SER A 2 4.59 -1.66 -29.10
N ALA A 3 4.10 -1.70 -30.34
CA ALA A 3 3.45 -0.55 -30.99
C ALA A 3 2.19 -0.05 -30.23
N TYR A 4 1.43 -0.92 -29.59
CA TYR A 4 0.26 -0.51 -28.80
C TYR A 4 0.66 0.11 -27.47
N ILE A 5 1.77 -0.36 -26.87
CA ILE A 5 2.33 0.23 -25.66
C ILE A 5 2.85 1.64 -25.96
N ASP A 6 3.51 1.85 -27.09
CA ASP A 6 3.99 3.17 -27.49
C ASP A 6 2.86 4.17 -27.75
N ARG A 7 1.72 3.70 -28.25
CA ARG A 7 0.51 4.52 -28.38
C ARG A 7 -0.06 4.93 -27.03
N VAL A 8 -0.15 3.98 -26.09
CA VAL A 8 -0.61 4.26 -24.72
C VAL A 8 0.33 5.21 -23.99
N ARG A 9 1.64 5.08 -24.19
CA ARG A 9 2.64 6.02 -23.66
C ARG A 9 2.48 7.45 -24.19
N ARG A 10 1.95 7.62 -25.40
CA ARG A 10 1.65 8.95 -25.99
C ARG A 10 0.30 9.52 -25.51
N GLY A 11 -0.42 8.81 -24.65
CA GLY A 11 -1.68 9.25 -24.07
C GLY A 11 -2.92 8.57 -24.67
N GLU A 12 -2.77 7.64 -25.61
CA GLU A 12 -3.92 6.96 -26.21
C GLU A 12 -4.49 5.88 -25.28
N THR A 13 -5.82 5.71 -25.30
CA THR A 13 -6.48 4.58 -24.62
C THR A 13 -6.84 3.51 -25.64
N VAL A 14 -6.43 2.26 -25.40
CA VAL A 14 -6.64 1.12 -26.30
C VAL A 14 -7.55 0.10 -25.63
N VAL A 15 -8.64 -0.28 -26.28
CA VAL A 15 -9.55 -1.35 -25.83
C VAL A 15 -9.18 -2.66 -26.53
N ILE A 16 -8.92 -3.69 -25.75
CA ILE A 16 -8.65 -5.05 -26.25
C ILE A 16 -10.00 -5.77 -26.31
N THR A 17 -10.34 -6.29 -27.48
CA THR A 17 -11.56 -7.08 -27.70
C THR A 17 -11.19 -8.50 -28.11
N ASP A 18 -11.91 -9.48 -27.58
CA ASP A 18 -11.91 -10.86 -28.08
C ASP A 18 -13.27 -11.15 -28.70
N ARG A 19 -13.30 -11.53 -29.99
CA ARG A 19 -14.53 -11.79 -30.76
C ARG A 19 -15.58 -10.68 -30.62
N GLY A 20 -15.14 -9.42 -30.67
CA GLY A 20 -16.01 -8.24 -30.54
C GLY A 20 -16.47 -7.93 -29.12
N LYS A 21 -16.08 -8.73 -28.11
CA LYS A 21 -16.36 -8.46 -26.70
C LYS A 21 -15.15 -7.77 -26.05
N PRO A 22 -15.30 -6.59 -25.43
CA PRO A 22 -14.20 -5.95 -24.72
C PRO A 22 -13.76 -6.81 -23.53
N VAL A 23 -12.47 -7.14 -23.46
CA VAL A 23 -11.87 -7.96 -22.40
C VAL A 23 -10.90 -7.19 -21.52
N ALA A 24 -10.29 -6.11 -22.05
CA ALA A 24 -9.37 -5.27 -21.28
C ALA A 24 -9.27 -3.87 -21.89
N ARG A 25 -8.71 -2.93 -21.12
CA ARG A 25 -8.40 -1.57 -21.56
C ARG A 25 -7.01 -1.19 -21.07
N LEU A 26 -6.17 -0.71 -21.98
CA LEU A 26 -4.89 -0.09 -21.67
C LEU A 26 -5.07 1.42 -21.73
N ALA A 27 -4.70 2.10 -20.66
CA ALA A 27 -4.74 3.56 -20.56
C ALA A 27 -3.41 4.06 -19.97
N PRO A 28 -2.98 5.28 -20.35
CA PRO A 28 -1.82 5.91 -19.72
C PRO A 28 -2.08 6.07 -18.23
N LEU A 29 -1.05 5.78 -17.44
CA LEU A 29 -1.04 6.06 -16.01
C LEU A 29 -0.54 7.49 -15.79
N GLU A 30 -1.17 8.22 -14.88
CA GLU A 30 -0.71 9.56 -14.53
C GLU A 30 0.67 9.49 -13.85
N PRO A 31 1.59 10.44 -14.13
CA PRO A 31 2.88 10.48 -13.46
C PRO A 31 2.70 10.55 -11.94
N GLY A 32 3.15 9.51 -11.23
CA GLY A 32 2.99 9.38 -9.78
C GLY A 32 1.79 8.54 -9.32
N SER A 33 1.01 7.97 -10.23
CA SER A 33 -0.03 7.00 -9.88
C SER A 33 0.63 5.72 -9.34
N LYS A 34 0.49 5.44 -8.04
CA LYS A 34 1.07 4.27 -7.37
C LYS A 34 0.19 3.02 -7.51
N VAL A 35 -0.32 2.81 -8.71
CA VAL A 35 -1.32 1.76 -9.00
C VAL A 35 -0.81 0.36 -8.65
N HIS A 36 0.51 0.15 -8.55
CA HIS A 36 1.08 -1.18 -8.30
C HIS A 36 1.16 -1.62 -6.84
N GLU A 37 1.36 -0.72 -5.86
CA GLU A 37 1.46 -1.11 -4.44
C GLU A 37 0.16 -0.86 -3.69
N GLU A 38 -0.56 0.21 -4.05
CA GLU A 38 -1.77 0.62 -3.34
C GLU A 38 -2.99 -0.18 -3.75
N ALA A 39 -3.05 -0.73 -4.98
CA ALA A 39 -4.18 -1.54 -5.42
C ALA A 39 -4.31 -2.86 -4.64
N GLY A 40 -3.20 -3.57 -4.42
CA GLY A 40 -3.21 -4.79 -3.60
C GLY A 40 -3.51 -4.51 -2.13
N LEU A 41 -2.95 -3.42 -1.59
CA LEU A 41 -3.25 -2.97 -0.22
C LEU A 41 -4.71 -2.53 -0.05
N ALA A 42 -5.32 -1.90 -1.07
CA ALA A 42 -6.72 -1.50 -1.06
C ALA A 42 -7.66 -2.71 -1.06
N GLU A 43 -7.37 -3.74 -1.86
CA GLU A 43 -8.13 -4.99 -1.86
C GLU A 43 -8.08 -5.70 -0.49
N LEU A 44 -6.87 -5.82 0.09
CA LEU A 44 -6.69 -6.40 1.41
C LEU A 44 -7.39 -5.59 2.52
N ALA A 45 -7.45 -4.27 2.37
CA ALA A 45 -8.14 -3.40 3.32
C ALA A 45 -9.66 -3.53 3.21
N TRP A 46 -10.18 -3.68 2.00
CA TRP A 46 -11.61 -3.92 1.76
C TRP A 46 -12.07 -5.28 2.33
N LEU A 47 -11.23 -6.30 2.23
CA LEU A 47 -11.45 -7.60 2.88
C LEU A 47 -11.29 -7.56 4.41
N GLY A 48 -10.88 -6.43 4.99
CA GLY A 48 -10.69 -6.26 6.43
C GLY A 48 -9.45 -6.95 7.01
N ILE A 49 -8.55 -7.45 6.16
CA ILE A 49 -7.33 -8.17 6.56
C ILE A 49 -6.27 -7.17 7.07
N VAL A 50 -6.20 -6.00 6.45
CA VAL A 50 -5.26 -4.94 6.83
C VAL A 50 -5.99 -3.61 7.07
N ARG A 51 -5.37 -2.72 7.84
CA ARG A 51 -5.85 -1.34 8.02
C ARG A 51 -4.86 -0.39 7.35
N LEU A 52 -5.35 0.42 6.41
CA LEU A 52 -4.52 1.43 5.75
C LEU A 52 -4.09 2.52 6.74
N PRO A 53 -2.87 3.07 6.60
CA PRO A 53 -2.41 4.15 7.45
C PRO A 53 -3.22 5.42 7.20
N LEU A 54 -3.70 6.05 8.28
CA LEU A 54 -4.42 7.34 8.22
C LEU A 54 -3.47 8.53 8.08
N LYS A 55 -2.18 8.34 8.36
CA LYS A 55 -1.15 9.39 8.35
C LYS A 55 0.06 8.90 7.55
N PRO A 56 0.77 9.81 6.85
CA PRO A 56 1.99 9.44 6.16
C PRO A 56 3.06 8.95 7.16
N PRO A 57 3.98 8.08 6.72
CA PRO A 57 5.07 7.62 7.58
C PRO A 57 5.94 8.80 8.02
N LEU A 58 6.49 8.69 9.23
CA LEU A 58 7.44 9.67 9.74
C LEU A 58 8.71 9.63 8.86
N LYS A 59 9.17 10.78 8.38
CA LYS A 59 10.43 10.88 7.61
C LYS A 59 11.65 10.38 8.39
N ARG A 60 11.63 10.52 9.72
CA ARG A 60 12.62 10.01 10.65
C ARG A 60 11.92 9.55 11.92
N LEU A 61 12.26 8.35 12.40
CA LEU A 61 11.82 7.87 13.69
C LEU A 61 12.59 8.60 14.81
N PRO A 62 11.92 8.95 15.92
CA PRO A 62 12.62 9.47 17.09
C PRO A 62 13.58 8.42 17.64
N ARG A 63 14.67 8.88 18.28
CA ARG A 63 15.61 7.97 18.91
C ARG A 63 14.91 7.23 20.06
N PRO A 64 15.16 5.93 20.24
CA PRO A 64 14.63 5.19 21.39
C PRO A 64 14.98 5.91 22.70
N VAL A 65 13.97 6.08 23.56
CA VAL A 65 14.17 6.67 24.88
C VAL A 65 14.97 5.68 25.72
N LYS A 66 16.13 6.10 26.23
CA LYS A 66 16.88 5.31 27.20
C LYS A 66 16.21 5.44 28.57
N LEU A 67 15.91 4.31 29.20
CA LEU A 67 15.45 4.31 30.57
C LEU A 67 16.59 4.76 31.48
N LYS A 68 16.28 5.63 32.46
CA LYS A 68 17.26 6.11 33.44
C LYS A 68 17.74 5.02 34.41
N ARG A 69 16.98 3.93 34.49
CA ARG A 69 17.22 2.77 35.35
C ARG A 69 16.99 1.52 34.54
N GLU A 70 17.74 0.48 34.86
CA GLU A 70 17.50 -0.85 34.33
C GLU A 70 16.24 -1.40 35.00
N ILE A 71 15.19 -1.60 34.21
CA ILE A 71 13.88 -2.09 34.66
C ILE A 71 13.56 -3.30 33.80
N ASP A 72 13.05 -4.35 34.42
CA ASP A 72 12.50 -5.49 33.69
C ASP A 72 11.15 -5.09 33.07
N VAL A 73 11.23 -4.60 31.82
CA VAL A 73 10.06 -4.17 31.04
C VAL A 73 9.12 -5.33 30.76
N VAL A 74 9.65 -6.55 30.61
CA VAL A 74 8.85 -7.75 30.30
C VAL A 74 7.94 -8.08 31.49
N ARG A 75 8.51 -8.08 32.71
CA ARG A 75 7.75 -8.29 33.94
C ARG A 75 6.67 -7.21 34.12
N LEU A 76 6.99 -5.95 33.88
CA LEU A 76 6.08 -4.83 34.07
C LEU A 76 4.85 -4.90 33.14
N ILE A 77 5.06 -5.25 31.86
CA ILE A 77 3.96 -5.44 30.90
C ILE A 77 3.13 -6.68 31.26
N ALA A 78 3.76 -7.74 31.77
CA ALA A 78 3.05 -8.95 32.19
C ALA A 78 2.14 -8.70 33.41
N GLU A 79 2.56 -7.86 34.35
CA GLU A 79 1.75 -7.44 35.50
C GLU A 79 0.55 -6.58 35.05
N ASP A 80 0.75 -5.61 34.15
CA ASP A 80 -0.32 -4.74 33.61
C ASP A 80 -1.43 -5.54 32.89
N ARG A 81 -1.03 -6.55 32.10
CA ARG A 81 -1.99 -7.40 31.37
C ARG A 81 -2.82 -8.31 32.27
N LYS A 82 -2.31 -8.67 33.45
CA LYS A 82 -3.03 -9.50 34.43
C LYS A 82 -4.07 -8.71 35.23
N GLY A 83 -3.96 -7.38 35.26
CA GLY A 83 -4.87 -6.49 35.98
C GLY A 83 -6.09 -6.03 35.19
N ARG A 84 -6.38 -6.64 34.02
CA ARG A 84 -7.50 -6.28 33.15
C ARG A 84 -8.51 -7.41 33.01
#